data_AF-A0A1Q4V8I6-F1
#
_entry.id   AF-A0A1Q4V8I6-F1
#
_cell.length_a   1.000
_cell.length_b   1.000
_cell.length_c   1.000
_cell.angle_alpha   90.00
_cell.angle_beta   90.00
_cell.angle_gamma   90.00
#
_symmetry.space_group_name_H-M   'P 1'
#
loop_
_entity.id
_entity.type
_entity.pdbx_description
1 polymer ?
#
loop_
_entity_poly.entity_id
_entity_poly.type
_entity_poly.pdbx_seq_one_letter_code
_entity_poly.pdbx_strand_id
1 'polypeptide(L)'
;MPLFRYKPTGYQYTVSHMAPHTTGGWNALFVSNEQALVVGEDAQLHKGALTTAYDGALGWLRGVWTSCAEGALQLPDANGVRQLLLFHGDTYAWAKWDSGMHEMSGWTRLRLGPRSRTLGELLPADWCSGVDVMLQAPCHADGTWQTYFFKADRVLTLNWATGVVRDVPISQGPDGGAPGWAALPADFTHGLDHLLALPPAADGTRRSLLVKGVDGLILDWVAGVERRGPLHTLTRGLAQLTGDMATLRQPFSGRYSWSDGANRVDLRIDLEAADTSRVISGELFTVAGRTTTYANSFRCVPGTVRVGRGSVQVYADVVEFARPAPPTSLSILIDRKPVGDAPAFAVFDLNRDDPSQTLNCHGPRISPHCRAIGHETGPTAGPEPLARSGTTAARIPPGHRHRVLSVASAWAGPGLWTRPGSAGAAATGEG
;
A
#
# COMPACT_ATOMS: atom_id res chain seq x y z
N MET A 1 7.90 11.15 2.68
CA MET A 1 6.71 10.32 2.44
C MET A 1 7.13 8.98 1.84
N PRO A 2 6.41 7.89 2.16
CA PRO A 2 6.56 6.60 1.50
C PRO A 2 6.40 6.66 -0.01
N LEU A 3 7.39 6.12 -0.72
CA LEU A 3 7.38 6.05 -2.18
C LEU A 3 6.31 5.06 -2.67
N PHE A 4 6.21 3.90 -2.01
CA PHE A 4 5.28 2.84 -2.39
C PHE A 4 3.96 2.92 -1.63
N ARG A 5 2.90 2.36 -2.22
CA ARG A 5 1.68 2.01 -1.47
C ARG A 5 1.88 0.71 -0.70
N TYR A 6 1.02 0.50 0.29
CA TYR A 6 0.97 -0.77 1.01
C TYR A 6 0.26 -1.85 0.18
N LYS A 7 0.71 -3.09 0.37
CA LYS A 7 0.28 -4.25 -0.43
C LYS A 7 -0.49 -5.23 0.45
N PRO A 8 -1.61 -5.79 -0.05
CA PRO A 8 -2.41 -6.76 0.68
C PRO A 8 -1.80 -8.17 0.66
N THR A 9 -0.69 -8.40 -0.05
CA THR A 9 -0.05 -9.72 -0.12
C THR A 9 0.52 -10.18 1.22
N GLY A 10 0.64 -11.50 1.37
CA GLY A 10 1.23 -12.15 2.54
C GLY A 10 2.76 -12.04 2.65
N TYR A 11 3.39 -11.48 1.64
CA TYR A 11 4.82 -11.15 1.57
C TYR A 11 4.99 -9.64 1.31
N GLN A 12 6.08 -9.07 1.81
CA GLN A 12 6.37 -7.64 1.74
C GLN A 12 6.85 -7.22 0.35
N TYR A 13 7.79 -7.98 -0.20
CA TYR A 13 8.35 -7.74 -1.52
C TYR A 13 8.72 -9.05 -2.20
N THR A 14 8.90 -8.94 -3.51
CA THR A 14 9.43 -10.01 -4.33
C THR A 14 10.37 -9.41 -5.37
N VAL A 15 11.41 -10.14 -5.73
CA VAL A 15 12.35 -9.75 -6.78
C VAL A 15 12.69 -10.96 -7.63
N SER A 16 12.82 -10.74 -8.94
CA SER A 16 13.38 -11.72 -9.82
C SER A 16 14.89 -11.64 -9.83
N HIS A 17 15.49 -12.81 -9.92
CA HIS A 17 16.88 -12.99 -10.24
C HIS A 17 16.97 -13.77 -11.56
N MET A 18 17.52 -13.12 -12.58
CA MET A 18 17.97 -13.80 -13.80
C MET A 18 19.46 -14.04 -13.64
N ALA A 19 19.86 -15.30 -13.46
CA ALA A 19 21.28 -15.63 -13.38
C ALA A 19 21.92 -15.50 -14.77
N PRO A 20 22.92 -14.63 -14.97
CA PRO A 20 23.53 -14.43 -16.29
C PRO A 20 24.34 -15.65 -16.80
N HIS A 21 24.58 -16.66 -15.96
CA HIS A 21 25.53 -17.74 -16.26
C HIS A 21 25.02 -19.18 -15.99
N THR A 22 23.74 -19.38 -15.68
CA THR A 22 23.14 -20.72 -15.63
C THR A 22 22.10 -20.85 -16.73
N THR A 23 22.35 -21.77 -17.65
CA THR A 23 21.61 -22.07 -18.88
C THR A 23 20.18 -22.57 -18.70
N GLY A 24 19.43 -22.20 -17.65
CA GLY A 24 18.04 -22.67 -17.58
C GLY A 24 17.19 -22.32 -16.36
N GLY A 25 17.28 -21.12 -15.80
CA GLY A 25 16.29 -20.78 -14.76
C GLY A 25 16.23 -19.31 -14.40
N TRP A 26 15.01 -18.77 -14.41
CA TRP A 26 14.68 -17.62 -13.59
C TRP A 26 14.31 -18.07 -12.19
N ASN A 27 14.69 -17.27 -11.21
CA ASN A 27 14.30 -17.48 -9.82
C ASN A 27 13.56 -16.24 -9.31
N ALA A 28 12.52 -16.42 -8.50
CA ALA A 28 11.92 -15.36 -7.72
C ALA A 28 12.15 -15.58 -6.23
N LEU A 29 12.54 -14.51 -5.55
CA LEU A 29 12.62 -14.44 -4.10
C LEU A 29 11.37 -13.73 -3.57
N PHE A 30 10.58 -14.40 -2.74
CA PHE A 30 9.48 -13.83 -1.98
C PHE A 30 9.88 -13.72 -0.51
N VAL A 31 9.66 -12.54 0.11
CA VAL A 31 10.08 -12.30 1.49
C VAL A 31 8.89 -11.95 2.38
N SER A 32 8.74 -12.70 3.47
CA SER A 32 7.69 -12.51 4.49
C SER A 32 8.28 -12.60 5.90
N ASN A 33 8.43 -11.48 6.61
CA ASN A 33 8.91 -11.44 8.01
C ASN A 33 10.13 -12.33 8.28
N GLU A 34 11.29 -11.98 7.69
CA GLU A 34 12.53 -12.76 7.79
C GLU A 34 12.48 -14.18 7.19
N GLN A 35 11.35 -14.62 6.64
CA GLN A 35 11.26 -15.83 5.85
C GLN A 35 11.42 -15.51 4.37
N ALA A 36 12.12 -16.38 3.67
CA ALA A 36 12.30 -16.37 2.24
C ALA A 36 11.72 -17.64 1.62
N LEU A 37 11.09 -17.47 0.48
CA LEU A 37 10.81 -18.54 -0.47
C LEU A 37 11.51 -18.17 -1.77
N VAL A 38 12.42 -19.03 -2.23
CA VAL A 38 13.02 -18.93 -3.55
C VAL A 38 12.44 -20.02 -4.43
N VAL A 39 11.87 -19.64 -5.56
CA VAL A 39 11.28 -20.57 -6.53
C VAL A 39 11.91 -20.34 -7.89
N GLY A 40 12.14 -21.44 -8.61
CA GLY A 40 12.40 -21.40 -10.04
C GLY A 40 11.09 -21.46 -10.83
N GLU A 41 11.18 -21.75 -12.13
CA GLU A 41 10.00 -22.06 -12.94
C GLU A 41 9.30 -23.35 -12.46
N ASP A 42 10.08 -24.39 -12.19
CA ASP A 42 9.56 -25.73 -11.94
C ASP A 42 9.61 -26.22 -10.48
N ALA A 43 10.37 -25.56 -9.61
CA ALA A 43 10.67 -26.10 -8.29
C ALA A 43 10.83 -25.02 -7.21
N GLN A 44 10.64 -25.45 -5.96
CA GLN A 44 11.16 -24.73 -4.80
C GLN A 44 12.68 -24.89 -4.75
N LEU A 45 13.41 -23.79 -4.64
CA LEU A 45 14.87 -23.78 -4.48
C LEU A 45 15.27 -23.52 -3.02
N HIS A 46 14.46 -22.74 -2.28
CA HIS A 46 14.69 -22.45 -0.86
C HIS A 46 13.37 -22.15 -0.16
N LYS A 47 13.23 -22.57 1.10
CA LYS A 47 12.16 -22.12 2.01
C LYS A 47 12.68 -22.13 3.44
N GLY A 48 12.68 -20.97 4.09
CA GLY A 48 13.16 -20.83 5.47
C GLY A 48 13.60 -19.41 5.77
N ALA A 49 14.57 -19.26 6.68
CA ALA A 49 15.11 -17.94 7.00
C ALA A 49 15.71 -17.25 5.76
N LEU A 50 15.50 -15.94 5.65
CA LEU A 50 16.09 -15.10 4.60
C LEU A 50 17.61 -15.11 4.66
N THR A 51 18.17 -15.21 5.87
CA THR A 51 19.61 -15.21 6.11
C THR A 51 20.33 -16.46 5.59
N THR A 52 19.59 -17.52 5.25
CA THR A 52 20.14 -18.74 4.66
C THR A 52 19.82 -18.88 3.18
N ALA A 53 19.03 -17.96 2.60
CA ALA A 53 18.76 -17.93 1.17
C ALA A 53 20.04 -17.57 0.40
N TYR A 54 20.21 -18.15 -0.79
CA TYR A 54 21.37 -17.92 -1.67
C TYR A 54 22.71 -18.08 -0.94
N ASP A 55 22.90 -19.22 -0.27
CA ASP A 55 24.12 -19.55 0.47
C ASP A 55 24.55 -18.48 1.49
N GLY A 56 23.56 -17.76 2.05
CA GLY A 56 23.78 -16.73 3.05
C GLY A 56 24.14 -15.34 2.50
N ALA A 57 24.10 -15.14 1.18
CA ALA A 57 24.38 -13.84 0.56
C ALA A 57 23.44 -12.71 1.04
N LEU A 58 22.26 -13.06 1.59
CA LEU A 58 21.31 -12.12 2.17
C LEU A 58 21.41 -12.04 3.71
N GLY A 59 22.45 -12.64 4.28
CA GLY A 59 22.74 -12.68 5.71
C GLY A 59 23.00 -11.32 6.35
N TRP A 60 23.09 -10.23 5.60
CA TRP A 60 23.22 -8.86 6.12
C TRP A 60 21.87 -8.12 6.26
N LEU A 61 20.78 -8.64 5.65
CA LEU A 61 19.46 -8.02 5.75
C LEU A 61 18.85 -8.22 7.14
N ARG A 62 18.46 -7.13 7.82
CA ARG A 62 17.89 -7.17 9.18
C ARG A 62 16.81 -6.10 9.38
N GLY A 63 15.99 -6.29 10.41
CA GLY A 63 15.07 -5.26 10.92
C GLY A 63 13.96 -4.90 9.94
N VAL A 64 13.80 -3.61 9.66
CA VAL A 64 12.71 -3.11 8.79
C VAL A 64 12.81 -3.65 7.36
N TRP A 65 14.01 -3.98 6.89
CA TRP A 65 14.23 -4.44 5.52
C TRP A 65 13.74 -5.87 5.27
N THR A 66 13.66 -6.69 6.32
CA THR A 66 13.19 -8.08 6.24
C THR A 66 11.70 -8.25 6.59
N SER A 67 11.11 -7.23 7.20
CA SER A 67 9.77 -7.31 7.80
C SER A 67 8.80 -6.22 7.34
N CYS A 68 9.29 -5.09 6.83
CA CYS A 68 8.49 -3.90 6.56
C CYS A 68 8.81 -3.20 5.23
N ALA A 69 9.67 -3.76 4.39
CA ALA A 69 9.95 -3.16 3.08
C ALA A 69 8.67 -3.12 2.22
N GLU A 70 8.42 -1.99 1.58
CA GLU A 70 7.20 -1.71 0.81
C GLU A 70 7.40 -1.98 -0.69
N GLY A 71 8.65 -1.89 -1.13
CA GLY A 71 9.06 -2.12 -2.51
C GLY A 71 10.50 -2.63 -2.59
N ALA A 72 10.80 -3.29 -3.70
CA ALA A 72 12.13 -3.75 -4.02
C ALA A 72 12.39 -3.56 -5.51
N LEU A 73 13.64 -3.30 -5.87
CA LEU A 73 14.09 -3.22 -7.25
C LEU A 73 15.42 -3.94 -7.39
N GLN A 74 15.45 -4.99 -8.22
CA GLN A 74 16.71 -5.59 -8.64
C GLN A 74 17.36 -4.64 -9.64
N LEU A 75 18.60 -4.24 -9.34
CA LEU A 75 19.43 -3.47 -10.26
C LEU A 75 20.26 -4.42 -11.13
N PRO A 76 20.74 -3.95 -12.28
CA PRO A 76 21.60 -4.74 -13.14
C PRO A 76 22.86 -5.16 -12.41
N ASP A 77 23.35 -6.35 -12.76
CA ASP A 77 24.62 -6.83 -12.22
C ASP A 77 25.74 -5.91 -12.73
N ALA A 78 26.39 -5.19 -11.81
CA ALA A 78 27.55 -4.37 -12.14
C ALA A 78 28.80 -5.19 -11.83
N ASN A 79 29.62 -5.49 -12.85
CA ASN A 79 30.81 -6.33 -12.71
C ASN A 79 30.49 -7.76 -12.19
N GLY A 80 29.33 -8.31 -12.56
CA GLY A 80 28.86 -9.62 -12.07
C GLY A 80 28.33 -9.62 -10.64
N VAL A 81 28.26 -8.46 -10.00
CA VAL A 81 27.74 -8.30 -8.63
C VAL A 81 26.27 -7.94 -8.66
N ARG A 82 25.46 -8.75 -7.98
CA ARG A 82 24.01 -8.56 -7.84
C ARG A 82 23.70 -7.41 -6.90
N GLN A 83 22.73 -6.59 -7.29
CA GLN A 83 22.38 -5.37 -6.59
C GLN A 83 20.88 -5.28 -6.31
N LEU A 84 20.53 -4.91 -5.08
CA LEU A 84 19.15 -4.82 -4.62
C LEU A 84 18.91 -3.46 -3.98
N LEU A 85 17.83 -2.80 -4.39
CA LEU A 85 17.24 -1.67 -3.66
C LEU A 85 16.02 -2.17 -2.88
N LEU A 86 15.90 -1.77 -1.62
CA LEU A 86 14.72 -1.95 -0.79
C LEU A 86 14.22 -0.59 -0.34
N PHE A 87 12.90 -0.41 -0.30
CA PHE A 87 12.27 0.86 0.05
C PHE A 87 11.39 0.66 1.29
N HIS A 88 11.46 1.61 2.22
CA HIS A 88 10.60 1.64 3.40
C HIS A 88 10.39 3.09 3.85
N GLY A 89 9.14 3.54 3.86
CA GLY A 89 8.86 4.93 4.18
C GLY A 89 9.58 5.88 3.21
N ASP A 90 10.15 6.94 3.75
CA ASP A 90 10.94 7.90 2.98
C ASP A 90 12.39 7.47 2.74
N THR A 91 12.77 6.24 3.11
CA THR A 91 14.14 5.73 3.00
C THR A 91 14.27 4.59 1.98
N TYR A 92 15.51 4.37 1.55
CA TYR A 92 15.91 3.17 0.84
C TYR A 92 17.18 2.58 1.45
N ALA A 93 17.39 1.28 1.22
CA ALA A 93 18.66 0.60 1.38
C ALA A 93 19.13 0.07 0.03
N TRP A 94 20.38 0.35 -0.34
CA TRP A 94 21.05 -0.24 -1.50
C TRP A 94 22.11 -1.20 -1.01
N ALA A 95 22.04 -2.42 -1.51
CA ALA A 95 23.01 -3.44 -1.20
C ALA A 95 23.51 -4.19 -2.41
N LYS A 96 24.69 -4.76 -2.22
CA LYS A 96 25.32 -5.73 -3.11
C LYS A 96 25.32 -7.07 -2.40
N TRP A 97 25.03 -8.15 -3.11
CA TRP A 97 24.85 -9.46 -2.48
C TRP A 97 26.17 -10.03 -1.90
N ASP A 98 27.31 -9.65 -2.46
CA ASP A 98 28.64 -10.07 -2.03
C ASP A 98 29.22 -9.21 -0.91
N SER A 99 28.93 -7.91 -0.89
CA SER A 99 29.52 -6.95 0.04
C SER A 99 28.55 -6.38 1.07
N GLY A 100 27.28 -6.76 1.02
CA GLY A 100 26.22 -6.29 1.91
C GLY A 100 25.71 -4.88 1.60
N MET A 101 25.16 -4.22 2.63
CA MET A 101 24.53 -2.90 2.51
C MET A 101 25.59 -1.82 2.24
N HIS A 102 25.45 -1.13 1.11
CA HIS A 102 26.35 -0.11 0.62
C HIS A 102 25.89 1.30 1.01
N GLU A 103 24.58 1.54 0.98
CA GLU A 103 24.02 2.87 1.23
C GLU A 103 22.64 2.77 1.88
N MET A 104 22.34 3.71 2.78
CA MET A 104 21.00 3.92 3.33
C MET A 104 20.76 5.42 3.45
N SER A 105 19.70 5.92 2.80
CA SER A 105 19.38 7.35 2.80
C SER A 105 17.90 7.58 2.50
N GLY A 106 17.49 8.84 2.43
CA GLY A 106 16.20 9.21 1.89
C GLY A 106 16.12 8.84 0.40
N TRP A 107 15.03 8.23 -0.07
CA TRP A 107 14.92 7.78 -1.47
C TRP A 107 15.06 8.93 -2.46
N THR A 108 14.75 10.16 -2.07
CA THR A 108 14.95 11.37 -2.89
C THR A 108 16.42 11.65 -3.20
N ARG A 109 17.35 11.05 -2.45
CA ARG A 109 18.81 11.17 -2.64
C ARG A 109 19.42 10.04 -3.45
N LEU A 110 18.66 8.99 -3.76
CA LEU A 110 19.13 7.83 -4.52
C LEU A 110 19.71 8.25 -5.87
N ARG A 111 20.93 7.81 -6.20
CA ARG A 111 21.61 8.02 -7.48
C ARG A 111 22.20 6.69 -7.96
N LEU A 112 22.02 6.33 -9.22
CA LEU A 112 22.67 5.12 -9.80
C LEU A 112 24.11 5.34 -10.27
N GLY A 113 24.68 6.51 -10.05
CA GLY A 113 26.06 6.82 -10.41
C GLY A 113 26.50 8.19 -9.90
N PRO A 114 27.81 8.43 -9.81
CA PRO A 114 28.36 9.65 -9.20
C PRO A 114 27.99 10.93 -9.96
N ARG A 115 27.68 10.83 -11.26
CA ARG A 115 27.26 11.95 -12.11
C ARG A 115 25.76 11.99 -12.38
N SER A 116 25.00 11.03 -11.86
CA SER A 116 23.56 10.97 -12.06
C SER A 116 22.85 11.96 -11.15
N ARG A 117 21.74 12.51 -11.64
CA ARG A 117 20.77 13.23 -10.82
C ARG A 117 20.14 12.30 -9.79
N THR A 118 19.64 12.86 -8.70
CA THR A 118 18.93 12.04 -7.70
C THR A 118 17.56 11.63 -8.20
N LEU A 119 17.01 10.55 -7.66
CA LEU A 119 15.65 10.13 -7.98
C LEU A 119 14.63 11.23 -7.65
N GLY A 120 14.84 12.00 -6.57
CA GLY A 120 13.97 13.12 -6.21
C GLY A 120 14.04 14.31 -7.17
N GLU A 121 15.16 14.51 -7.87
CA GLU A 121 15.30 15.52 -8.93
C GLU A 121 14.68 15.05 -10.25
N LEU A 122 14.60 13.72 -10.45
CA LEU A 122 14.14 13.11 -11.69
C LEU A 122 12.63 12.84 -11.73
N LEU A 123 12.02 12.51 -10.59
CA LEU A 123 10.60 12.16 -10.53
C LEU A 123 9.70 13.41 -10.47
N PRO A 124 8.62 13.46 -11.26
CA PRO A 124 7.57 14.45 -11.07
C PRO A 124 6.91 14.30 -9.69
N ALA A 125 6.41 15.41 -9.12
CA ALA A 125 5.83 15.42 -7.77
C ALA A 125 4.74 14.35 -7.56
N ASP A 126 3.91 14.10 -8.57
CA ASP A 126 2.84 13.10 -8.51
C ASP A 126 3.36 11.65 -8.43
N TRP A 127 4.62 11.39 -8.78
CA TRP A 127 5.27 10.07 -8.70
C TRP A 127 6.10 9.89 -7.42
N CYS A 128 6.23 10.93 -6.60
CA CYS A 128 6.98 10.89 -5.34
C CYS A 128 6.27 10.15 -4.19
N SER A 129 5.14 9.49 -4.47
CA SER A 129 4.40 8.68 -3.50
C SER A 129 3.37 7.77 -4.19
N GLY A 130 2.96 6.71 -3.51
CA GLY A 130 1.89 5.82 -3.97
C GLY A 130 2.21 5.04 -5.24
N VAL A 131 3.51 4.80 -5.51
CA VAL A 131 3.95 3.88 -6.55
C VAL A 131 3.49 2.48 -6.19
N ASP A 132 2.90 1.78 -7.15
CA ASP A 132 2.43 0.40 -7.02
C ASP A 132 3.62 -0.56 -7.01
N VAL A 133 4.40 -0.51 -8.09
CA VAL A 133 5.55 -1.39 -8.35
C VAL A 133 6.59 -0.67 -9.19
N MET A 134 7.83 -1.15 -9.11
CA MET A 134 8.94 -0.73 -9.98
C MET A 134 9.51 -1.95 -10.70
N LEU A 135 9.98 -1.74 -11.93
CA LEU A 135 10.67 -2.76 -12.72
C LEU A 135 11.89 -2.16 -13.39
N GLN A 136 13.01 -2.87 -13.32
CA GLN A 136 14.21 -2.53 -14.07
C GLN A 136 14.32 -3.47 -15.27
N ALA A 137 14.44 -2.93 -16.48
CA ALA A 137 14.71 -3.75 -17.67
C ALA A 137 15.65 -3.03 -18.64
N PRO A 138 16.37 -3.76 -19.51
CA PRO A 138 17.22 -3.17 -20.53
C PRO A 138 16.37 -2.53 -21.63
N CYS A 139 16.84 -1.41 -22.18
CA CYS A 139 16.32 -0.78 -23.38
C CYS A 139 16.71 -1.63 -24.60
N HIS A 140 15.76 -1.81 -25.53
CA HIS A 140 15.91 -2.74 -26.67
C HIS A 140 17.11 -2.44 -27.60
N ALA A 141 17.63 -1.22 -27.65
CA ALA A 141 18.54 -0.80 -28.73
C ALA A 141 20.02 -0.62 -28.32
N ASP A 142 20.31 -0.28 -27.07
CA ASP A 142 21.66 0.13 -26.64
C ASP A 142 22.13 -0.54 -25.34
N GLY A 143 21.31 -1.42 -24.77
CA GLY A 143 21.59 -2.07 -23.49
C GLY A 143 21.56 -1.12 -22.29
N THR A 144 21.13 0.14 -22.46
CA THR A 144 20.91 1.05 -21.33
C THR A 144 19.74 0.58 -20.51
N TRP A 145 19.81 0.73 -19.20
CA TRP A 145 18.76 0.24 -18.32
C TRP A 145 17.76 1.34 -17.99
N GLN A 146 16.47 1.00 -18.07
CA GLN A 146 15.37 1.89 -17.71
C GLN A 146 14.60 1.34 -16.52
N THR A 147 14.09 2.25 -15.70
CA THR A 147 13.24 1.92 -14.57
C THR A 147 11.82 2.35 -14.89
N TYR A 148 10.90 1.42 -14.79
CA TYR A 148 9.47 1.64 -14.98
C TYR A 148 8.80 1.77 -13.61
N PHE A 149 8.06 2.85 -13.42
CA PHE A 149 7.23 3.10 -12.25
C PHE A 149 5.79 2.89 -12.66
N PHE A 150 5.06 2.05 -11.94
CA PHE A 150 3.63 1.86 -12.16
C PHE A 150 2.88 2.50 -11.02
N LYS A 151 1.84 3.28 -11.34
CA LYS A 151 0.99 3.95 -10.34
C LYS A 151 -0.40 4.11 -10.91
N ALA A 152 -1.38 3.53 -10.23
CA ALA A 152 -2.76 3.51 -10.71
C ALA A 152 -2.79 2.99 -12.16
N ASP A 153 -3.43 3.70 -13.08
CA ASP A 153 -3.55 3.33 -14.49
C ASP A 153 -2.40 3.82 -15.39
N ARG A 154 -1.28 4.26 -14.80
CA ARG A 154 -0.17 4.90 -15.53
C ARG A 154 1.15 4.16 -15.32
N VAL A 155 2.04 4.37 -16.29
CA VAL A 155 3.44 3.95 -16.25
C VAL A 155 4.34 5.12 -16.62
N LEU A 156 5.34 5.38 -15.77
CA LEU A 156 6.43 6.30 -16.04
C LEU A 156 7.70 5.52 -16.34
N THR A 157 8.35 5.87 -17.44
CA THR A 157 9.65 5.32 -17.84
C THR A 157 10.74 6.32 -17.53
N LEU A 158 11.68 5.91 -16.69
CA LEU A 158 12.80 6.71 -16.25
C LEU A 158 14.11 6.16 -16.83
N ASN A 159 14.86 7.03 -17.50
CA ASN A 159 16.27 6.84 -17.77
C ASN A 159 17.06 7.66 -16.73
N TRP A 160 17.96 7.03 -16.00
CA TRP A 160 18.69 7.69 -14.91
C TRP A 160 19.65 8.80 -15.35
N ALA A 161 20.08 8.79 -16.61
CA ALA A 161 20.91 9.83 -17.18
C ALA A 161 20.07 11.00 -17.72
N THR A 162 19.04 10.70 -18.51
CA THR A 162 18.28 11.73 -19.26
C THR A 162 16.99 12.17 -18.55
N GLY A 163 16.50 11.41 -17.58
CA GLY A 163 15.30 11.68 -16.81
C GLY A 163 14.06 10.96 -17.34
N VAL A 164 12.89 11.57 -17.16
CA VAL A 164 11.61 10.98 -17.60
C VAL A 164 11.58 10.90 -19.12
N VAL A 165 11.52 9.68 -19.63
CA VAL A 165 11.39 9.39 -21.07
C VAL A 165 9.92 9.41 -21.46
N ARG A 166 9.05 8.89 -20.59
CA ARG A 166 7.62 8.72 -20.89
C ARG A 166 6.79 8.69 -19.62
N ASP A 167 5.56 9.19 -19.71
CA ASP A 167 4.52 9.05 -18.69
C ASP A 167 3.17 8.93 -19.41
N VAL A 168 2.59 7.72 -19.39
CA VAL A 168 1.42 7.36 -20.19
C VAL A 168 0.51 6.39 -19.46
N PRO A 169 -0.74 6.17 -19.93
CA PRO A 169 -1.54 5.04 -19.46
C PRO A 169 -0.81 3.71 -19.67
N ILE A 170 -0.98 2.78 -18.72
CA ILE A 170 -0.35 1.45 -18.74
C ILE A 170 -0.70 0.66 -20.01
N SER A 171 -1.89 0.90 -20.58
CA SER A 171 -2.35 0.27 -21.83
C SER A 171 -1.52 0.66 -23.05
N GLN A 172 -0.72 1.73 -22.97
CA GLN A 172 0.22 2.09 -24.03
C GLN A 172 1.62 1.47 -23.84
N GLY A 173 1.80 0.70 -22.77
CA GLY A 173 3.02 0.01 -22.38
C GLY A 173 4.17 0.95 -21.97
N PRO A 174 5.19 0.43 -21.28
CA PRO A 174 6.40 1.19 -20.93
C PRO A 174 7.22 1.63 -22.15
N ASP A 175 7.42 0.75 -23.15
CA ASP A 175 8.40 0.98 -24.23
C ASP A 175 7.88 1.75 -25.46
N GLY A 176 6.57 1.99 -25.56
CA GLY A 176 5.98 2.61 -26.76
C GLY A 176 5.67 1.57 -27.81
N GLY A 177 4.38 1.26 -27.98
CA GLY A 177 3.95 0.31 -29.01
C GLY A 177 4.29 -1.14 -28.68
N ALA A 178 4.28 -1.51 -27.39
CA ALA A 178 4.32 -2.89 -26.93
C ALA A 178 2.85 -3.38 -26.80
N PRO A 179 2.25 -3.97 -27.87
CA PRO A 179 0.81 -4.20 -27.94
C PRO A 179 0.30 -5.16 -26.86
N GLY A 180 1.19 -5.98 -26.29
CA GLY A 180 0.82 -6.87 -25.20
C GLY A 180 0.26 -6.12 -23.98
N TRP A 181 0.78 -4.93 -23.69
CA TRP A 181 0.28 -4.09 -22.61
C TRP A 181 -1.12 -3.51 -22.87
N ALA A 182 -1.45 -3.26 -24.14
CA ALA A 182 -2.79 -2.80 -24.54
C ALA A 182 -3.85 -3.90 -24.35
N ALA A 183 -3.42 -5.16 -24.37
CA ALA A 183 -4.27 -6.34 -24.16
C ALA A 183 -4.41 -6.74 -22.67
N LEU A 184 -3.92 -5.93 -21.74
CA LEU A 184 -4.08 -6.23 -20.31
C LEU A 184 -5.57 -6.26 -19.92
N PRO A 185 -5.99 -7.29 -19.15
CA PRO A 185 -7.31 -7.29 -18.53
C PRO A 185 -7.52 -6.05 -17.67
N ALA A 186 -8.75 -5.54 -17.63
CA ALA A 186 -9.09 -4.30 -16.92
C ALA A 186 -8.72 -4.31 -15.43
N ASP A 187 -8.69 -5.48 -14.79
CA ASP A 187 -8.25 -5.62 -13.40
C ASP A 187 -6.72 -5.57 -13.23
N PHE A 188 -5.93 -5.79 -14.28
CA PHE A 188 -4.46 -5.68 -14.25
C PHE A 188 -3.94 -4.34 -14.79
N THR A 189 -4.82 -3.42 -15.20
CA THR A 189 -4.41 -2.09 -15.64
C THR A 189 -4.16 -1.12 -14.50
N HIS A 190 -4.32 -1.52 -13.24
CA HIS A 190 -4.08 -0.64 -12.10
C HIS A 190 -3.84 -1.42 -10.81
N GLY A 191 -3.16 -0.81 -9.84
CA GLY A 191 -3.02 -1.36 -8.50
C GLY A 191 -2.31 -2.72 -8.51
N LEU A 192 -1.22 -2.82 -9.27
CA LEU A 192 -0.35 -4.01 -9.27
C LEU A 192 0.33 -4.14 -7.92
N ASP A 193 0.32 -5.31 -7.31
CA ASP A 193 1.01 -5.52 -6.03
C ASP A 193 2.48 -5.83 -6.24
N HIS A 194 2.81 -6.67 -7.23
CA HIS A 194 4.19 -6.97 -7.57
C HIS A 194 4.38 -7.12 -9.08
N LEU A 195 5.61 -6.88 -9.54
CA LEU A 195 6.00 -7.02 -10.92
C LEU A 195 7.42 -7.57 -10.98
N LEU A 196 7.62 -8.66 -11.73
CA LEU A 196 8.92 -9.29 -11.88
C LEU A 196 9.27 -9.42 -13.35
N ALA A 197 10.53 -9.15 -13.70
CA ALA A 197 11.09 -9.57 -14.98
C ALA A 197 11.16 -11.09 -15.03
N LEU A 198 10.72 -11.68 -16.14
CA LEU A 198 10.91 -13.09 -16.48
C LEU A 198 11.95 -13.21 -17.60
N PRO A 199 12.49 -14.42 -17.84
CA PRO A 199 13.32 -14.67 -19.02
C PRO A 199 12.55 -14.27 -20.27
N PRO A 200 13.24 -13.66 -21.26
CA PRO A 200 12.58 -13.32 -22.51
C PRO A 200 12.04 -14.58 -23.19
N ALA A 201 11.03 -14.40 -24.04
CA ALA A 201 10.56 -15.41 -24.97
C ALA A 201 11.67 -15.85 -25.92
N ALA A 202 11.44 -16.93 -26.66
CA ALA A 202 12.43 -17.50 -27.59
C ALA A 202 12.83 -16.53 -28.71
N ASP A 203 11.96 -15.58 -29.06
CA ASP A 203 12.20 -14.51 -30.03
C ASP A 203 12.91 -13.28 -29.42
N GLY A 204 13.27 -13.34 -28.14
CA GLY A 204 13.89 -12.24 -27.39
C GLY A 204 12.88 -11.24 -26.82
N THR A 205 11.58 -11.46 -27.01
CA THR A 205 10.55 -10.57 -26.47
C THR A 205 10.56 -10.59 -24.95
N ARG A 206 10.43 -9.42 -24.33
CA ARG A 206 10.41 -9.31 -22.87
C ARG A 206 9.16 -9.93 -22.29
N ARG A 207 9.34 -10.59 -21.15
CA ARG A 207 8.24 -11.17 -20.37
C ARG A 207 8.26 -10.65 -18.94
N SER A 208 7.09 -10.57 -18.33
CA SER A 208 6.95 -10.18 -16.93
C SER A 208 5.82 -10.91 -16.23
N LEU A 209 6.01 -11.19 -14.94
CA LEU A 209 4.96 -11.67 -14.05
C LEU A 209 4.36 -10.47 -13.32
N LEU A 210 3.09 -10.19 -13.60
CA LEU A 210 2.28 -9.20 -12.89
C LEU A 210 1.51 -9.93 -11.80
N VAL A 211 1.47 -9.36 -10.59
CA VAL A 211 0.75 -9.93 -9.44
C VAL A 211 -0.24 -8.90 -8.91
N LYS A 212 -1.48 -9.35 -8.64
CA LYS A 212 -2.51 -8.56 -7.98
C LYS A 212 -3.32 -9.47 -7.04
N GLY A 213 -3.18 -9.23 -5.74
CA GLY A 213 -3.74 -10.06 -4.69
C GLY A 213 -3.21 -11.49 -4.75
N VAL A 214 -4.13 -12.43 -4.96
CA VAL A 214 -3.83 -13.87 -5.11
C VAL A 214 -3.75 -14.31 -6.56
N ASP A 215 -4.01 -13.40 -7.49
CA ASP A 215 -3.96 -13.66 -8.92
C ASP A 215 -2.64 -13.18 -9.52
N GLY A 216 -2.27 -13.74 -10.65
CA GLY A 216 -1.18 -13.24 -11.45
C GLY A 216 -1.41 -13.43 -12.93
N LEU A 217 -0.52 -12.81 -13.69
CA LEU A 217 -0.54 -12.79 -15.13
C LEU A 217 0.90 -12.82 -15.66
N ILE A 218 1.18 -13.75 -16.57
CA ILE A 218 2.42 -13.74 -17.34
C ILE A 218 2.13 -12.98 -18.64
N LEU A 219 2.86 -11.88 -18.81
CA LEU A 219 2.73 -10.97 -19.93
C LEU A 219 3.94 -11.11 -20.84
N ASP A 220 3.70 -11.45 -22.10
CA ASP A 220 4.60 -11.15 -23.21
C ASP A 220 4.36 -9.70 -23.64
N TRP A 221 5.43 -8.91 -23.72
CA TRP A 221 5.29 -7.46 -23.98
C TRP A 221 4.79 -7.16 -25.39
N VAL A 222 4.91 -8.10 -26.33
CA VAL A 222 4.42 -7.96 -27.71
C VAL A 222 3.13 -8.78 -27.90
N ALA A 223 3.15 -10.08 -27.63
CA ALA A 223 2.02 -10.98 -27.87
C ALA A 223 0.86 -10.81 -26.88
N GLY A 224 1.12 -10.23 -25.69
CA GLY A 224 0.10 -10.02 -24.66
C GLY A 224 0.04 -11.13 -23.63
N VAL A 225 -1.17 -11.42 -23.16
CA VAL A 225 -1.36 -12.32 -22.01
C VAL A 225 -1.10 -13.76 -22.41
N GLU A 226 -0.04 -14.35 -21.89
CA GLU A 226 0.27 -15.77 -22.12
C GLU A 226 -0.48 -16.68 -21.14
N ARG A 227 -0.56 -16.27 -19.87
CA ARG A 227 -1.18 -17.04 -18.80
C ARG A 227 -1.78 -16.11 -17.76
N ARG A 228 -2.94 -16.48 -17.22
CA ARG A 228 -3.63 -15.78 -16.14
C ARG A 228 -4.36 -16.76 -15.25
N GLY A 229 -4.42 -16.45 -13.96
CA GLY A 229 -5.20 -17.21 -12.98
C GLY A 229 -4.67 -16.97 -11.57
N PRO A 230 -5.06 -17.83 -10.62
CA PRO A 230 -4.46 -17.82 -9.29
C PRO A 230 -2.93 -17.93 -9.41
N LEU A 231 -2.19 -17.10 -8.68
CA LEU A 231 -0.74 -16.98 -8.78
C LEU A 231 -0.03 -18.35 -8.67
N HIS A 232 -0.50 -19.20 -7.77
CA HIS A 232 0.05 -20.52 -7.49
C HIS A 232 -0.15 -21.54 -8.63
N THR A 233 -0.99 -21.25 -9.63
CA THR A 233 -1.19 -22.15 -10.79
C THR A 233 -0.38 -21.72 -12.01
N LEU A 234 0.26 -20.55 -11.97
CA LEU A 234 0.97 -20.01 -13.14
C LEU A 234 2.26 -20.75 -13.47
N THR A 235 2.97 -21.29 -12.48
CA THR A 235 4.12 -22.20 -12.70
C THR A 235 4.19 -23.20 -11.56
N ARG A 236 4.92 -24.31 -11.73
CA ARG A 236 5.09 -25.30 -10.64
C ARG A 236 5.91 -24.74 -9.47
N GLY A 237 6.86 -23.85 -9.74
CA GLY A 237 7.57 -23.12 -8.69
C GLY A 237 6.65 -22.20 -7.91
N LEU A 238 5.77 -21.44 -8.58
CA LEU A 238 4.81 -20.57 -7.90
C LEU A 238 3.78 -21.35 -7.07
N ALA A 239 3.50 -22.62 -7.39
CA ALA A 239 2.67 -23.50 -6.57
C ALA A 239 3.20 -23.69 -5.13
N GLN A 240 4.46 -23.34 -4.87
CA GLN A 240 5.09 -23.43 -3.56
C GLN A 240 4.78 -22.22 -2.65
N LEU A 241 4.21 -21.14 -3.23
CA LEU A 241 3.60 -20.05 -2.47
C LEU A 241 2.39 -20.61 -1.72
N THR A 242 2.61 -20.89 -0.44
CA THR A 242 1.66 -21.59 0.44
C THR A 242 1.53 -20.88 1.77
N GLY A 243 0.48 -21.21 2.51
CA GLY A 243 0.21 -20.64 3.84
C GLY A 243 0.16 -19.12 3.82
N ASP A 244 0.87 -18.50 4.76
CA ASP A 244 0.86 -17.05 4.91
C ASP A 244 1.35 -16.26 3.70
N MET A 245 2.30 -16.77 2.91
CA MET A 245 2.78 -16.06 1.71
C MET A 245 1.72 -16.05 0.59
N ALA A 246 0.82 -17.04 0.56
CA ALA A 246 -0.30 -17.09 -0.37
C ALA A 246 -1.55 -16.35 0.13
N THR A 247 -1.53 -15.86 1.37
CA THR A 247 -2.71 -15.31 2.02
C THR A 247 -2.89 -13.84 1.67
N LEU A 248 -4.03 -13.51 1.06
CA LEU A 248 -4.48 -12.14 0.91
C LEU A 248 -4.88 -11.56 2.27
N ARG A 249 -4.40 -10.37 2.59
CA ARG A 249 -4.72 -9.64 3.81
C ARG A 249 -5.80 -8.61 3.55
N GLN A 250 -6.67 -8.42 4.53
CA GLN A 250 -7.64 -7.33 4.51
C GLN A 250 -6.91 -5.98 4.44
N PRO A 251 -7.48 -4.97 3.76
CA PRO A 251 -6.99 -3.61 3.87
C PRO A 251 -7.07 -3.15 5.32
N PHE A 252 -6.16 -2.29 5.74
CA PHE A 252 -6.15 -1.72 7.10
C PHE A 252 -6.58 -0.26 7.13
N SER A 253 -6.74 0.37 5.96
CA SER A 253 -7.50 1.62 5.88
C SER A 253 -8.99 1.35 6.10
N GLY A 254 -9.68 2.34 6.67
CA GLY A 254 -11.10 2.26 6.92
C GLY A 254 -11.51 2.97 8.21
N ARG A 255 -12.72 2.66 8.67
CA ARG A 255 -13.30 3.18 9.90
C ARG A 255 -13.32 2.10 10.98
N TYR A 256 -12.86 2.47 12.17
CA TYR A 256 -12.87 1.68 13.39
C TYR A 256 -13.75 2.38 14.41
N SER A 257 -14.44 1.63 15.26
CA SER A 257 -15.30 2.20 16.30
C SER A 257 -15.17 1.41 17.59
N TRP A 258 -15.13 2.13 18.70
CA TRP A 258 -15.03 1.59 20.04
C TRP A 258 -15.96 2.36 20.97
N SER A 259 -16.50 1.66 21.97
CA SER A 259 -17.31 2.25 23.03
C SER A 259 -17.15 1.43 24.31
N ASP A 260 -16.93 2.08 25.45
CA ASP A 260 -16.91 1.44 26.78
C ASP A 260 -18.21 1.68 27.58
N GLY A 261 -19.18 2.37 26.97
CA GLY A 261 -20.47 2.71 27.59
C GLY A 261 -20.52 4.12 28.19
N ALA A 262 -19.37 4.71 28.51
CA ALA A 262 -19.25 6.11 28.95
C ALA A 262 -18.62 7.01 27.87
N ASN A 263 -17.81 6.41 27.00
CA ASN A 263 -17.09 7.04 25.91
C ASN A 263 -17.31 6.24 24.63
N ARG A 264 -17.26 6.94 23.50
CA ARG A 264 -17.19 6.33 22.18
C ARG A 264 -16.17 7.06 21.33
N VAL A 265 -15.40 6.30 20.55
CA VAL A 265 -14.47 6.85 19.57
C VAL A 265 -14.69 6.21 18.22
N ASP A 266 -14.76 7.06 17.20
CA ASP A 266 -14.81 6.64 15.80
C ASP A 266 -13.53 7.10 15.10
N LEU A 267 -12.63 6.16 14.83
CA LEU A 267 -11.34 6.38 14.19
C LEU A 267 -11.41 6.09 12.69
N ARG A 268 -10.70 6.89 11.90
CA ARG A 268 -10.61 6.79 10.44
C ARG A 268 -9.13 6.76 10.07
N ILE A 269 -8.71 5.67 9.44
CA ILE A 269 -7.32 5.42 9.07
C ILE A 269 -7.26 5.43 7.55
N ASP A 270 -6.60 6.43 6.98
CA ASP A 270 -6.44 6.60 5.54
C ASP A 270 -4.96 6.53 5.18
N LEU A 271 -4.41 5.31 5.09
CA LEU A 271 -2.98 5.08 4.87
C LEU A 271 -2.69 4.48 3.50
N GLU A 272 -3.70 3.91 2.85
CA GLU A 272 -3.62 3.27 1.54
C GLU A 272 -4.17 4.16 0.42
N ALA A 273 -4.64 5.38 0.71
CA ALA A 273 -5.03 6.34 -0.33
C ALA A 273 -3.88 6.61 -1.30
N ALA A 274 -4.22 6.65 -2.59
CA ALA A 274 -3.30 6.98 -3.66
C ALA A 274 -2.89 8.48 -3.66
N ASP A 275 -3.63 9.31 -2.93
CA ASP A 275 -3.31 10.72 -2.73
C ASP A 275 -2.30 10.94 -1.59
N THR A 276 -1.66 12.11 -1.61
CA THR A 276 -0.62 12.47 -0.65
C THR A 276 -1.15 12.75 0.75
N SER A 277 -2.45 12.61 1.02
CA SER A 277 -2.99 13.14 2.27
C SER A 277 -2.70 12.24 3.47
N ARG A 278 -2.54 10.92 3.28
CA ARG A 278 -2.26 9.88 4.31
C ARG A 278 -2.61 10.33 5.74
N VAL A 279 -3.90 10.39 6.04
CA VAL A 279 -4.43 11.02 7.27
C VAL A 279 -4.98 9.99 8.22
N ILE A 280 -4.78 10.20 9.51
CA ILE A 280 -5.62 9.60 10.53
C ILE A 280 -6.49 10.68 11.15
N SER A 281 -7.78 10.40 11.33
CA SER A 281 -8.70 11.31 12.02
C SER A 281 -9.66 10.55 12.91
N GLY A 282 -10.20 11.22 13.92
CA GLY A 282 -11.14 10.60 14.85
C GLY A 282 -12.13 11.57 15.44
N GLU A 283 -13.24 11.02 15.94
CA GLU A 283 -14.28 11.73 16.68
C GLU A 283 -14.45 11.10 18.04
N LEU A 284 -14.54 11.95 19.08
CA LEU A 284 -14.70 11.57 20.47
C LEU A 284 -16.11 11.93 20.92
N PHE A 285 -16.77 11.02 21.63
CA PHE A 285 -18.11 11.20 22.17
C PHE A 285 -18.16 10.76 23.63
N THR A 286 -19.00 11.43 24.43
CA THR A 286 -19.42 10.94 25.74
C THR A 286 -20.80 10.29 25.62
N VAL A 287 -21.02 9.24 26.41
CA VAL A 287 -22.26 8.46 26.42
C VAL A 287 -22.83 8.50 27.82
N ALA A 288 -24.05 9.03 27.96
CA ALA A 288 -24.79 9.08 29.21
C ALA A 288 -26.17 8.43 29.00
N GLY A 289 -26.31 7.18 29.44
CA GLY A 289 -27.48 6.37 29.15
C GLY A 289 -27.63 6.14 27.64
N ARG A 290 -28.71 6.66 27.04
CA ARG A 290 -28.96 6.57 25.58
C ARG A 290 -28.46 7.80 24.81
N THR A 291 -27.99 8.83 25.51
CA THR A 291 -27.56 10.08 24.90
C THR A 291 -26.07 10.01 24.57
N THR A 292 -25.73 10.14 23.29
CA THR A 292 -24.34 10.30 22.83
C THR A 292 -24.11 11.76 22.51
N THR A 293 -23.14 12.39 23.16
CA THR A 293 -22.80 13.80 22.96
C THR A 293 -21.42 13.90 22.34
N TYR A 294 -21.29 14.70 21.27
CA TYR A 294 -20.00 14.98 20.65
C TYR A 294 -19.11 15.78 21.61
N ALA A 295 -17.90 15.27 21.86
CA ALA A 295 -16.92 15.90 22.75
C ALA A 295 -15.86 16.69 21.96
N ASN A 296 -15.20 16.05 20.99
CA ASN A 296 -14.13 16.66 20.19
C ASN A 296 -13.87 15.84 18.90
N SER A 297 -13.01 16.34 18.02
CA SER A 297 -12.45 15.60 16.90
C SER A 297 -10.98 15.93 16.73
N PHE A 298 -10.24 15.03 16.07
CA PHE A 298 -8.82 15.20 15.86
C PHE A 298 -8.37 14.70 14.49
N ARG A 299 -7.17 15.13 14.10
CA ARG A 299 -6.46 14.73 12.89
C ARG A 299 -4.96 14.62 13.18
N CYS A 300 -4.28 13.70 12.54
CA CYS A 300 -2.83 13.71 12.44
C CYS A 300 -2.35 13.16 11.08
N VAL A 301 -1.10 13.49 10.76
CA VAL A 301 -0.33 12.81 9.72
C VAL A 301 0.60 11.83 10.45
N PRO A 302 0.64 10.55 10.06
CA PRO A 302 1.52 9.59 10.70
C PRO A 302 2.98 9.96 10.48
N GLY A 303 3.78 9.94 11.54
CA GLY A 303 5.23 10.11 11.46
C GLY A 303 5.92 8.82 11.03
N THR A 304 5.54 7.70 11.64
CA THR A 304 6.07 6.36 11.31
C THR A 304 4.94 5.38 11.04
N VAL A 305 5.09 4.58 9.98
CA VAL A 305 4.19 3.45 9.67
C VAL A 305 5.05 2.22 9.39
N ARG A 306 4.77 1.11 10.08
CA ARG A 306 5.43 -0.18 9.87
C ARG A 306 4.38 -1.24 9.55
N VAL A 307 4.43 -1.74 8.32
CA VAL A 307 3.51 -2.80 7.86
C VAL A 307 4.24 -4.13 7.87
N GLY A 308 4.00 -4.93 8.90
CA GLY A 308 4.50 -6.29 9.02
C GLY A 308 3.57 -7.32 8.38
N ARG A 309 3.91 -8.61 8.52
CA ARG A 309 3.06 -9.74 8.08
C ARG A 309 1.72 -9.79 8.82
N GLY A 310 1.74 -9.62 10.14
CA GLY A 310 0.57 -9.83 11.00
C GLY A 310 -0.02 -8.56 11.60
N SER A 311 0.64 -7.41 11.45
CA SER A 311 0.19 -6.16 12.04
C SER A 311 0.67 -4.93 11.28
N VAL A 312 -0.02 -3.82 11.50
CA VAL A 312 0.38 -2.48 11.12
C VAL A 312 0.57 -1.67 12.39
N GLN A 313 1.74 -1.06 12.53
CA GLN A 313 2.03 -0.12 13.61
C GLN A 313 2.10 1.28 13.04
N VAL A 314 1.41 2.22 13.68
CA VAL A 314 1.40 3.63 13.29
C VAL A 314 1.72 4.47 14.50
N TYR A 315 2.54 5.50 14.29
CA TYR A 315 2.87 6.47 15.31
C TYR A 315 2.81 7.88 14.73
N ALA A 316 2.21 8.81 15.48
CA ALA A 316 2.18 10.24 15.17
C ALA A 316 2.51 11.05 16.43
N ASP A 317 3.54 11.91 16.34
CA ASP A 317 3.97 12.75 17.47
C ASP A 317 2.96 13.84 17.82
N VAL A 318 2.24 14.35 16.82
CA VAL A 318 1.36 15.52 16.95
C VAL A 318 -0.05 15.19 16.46
N VAL A 319 -1.01 15.36 17.35
CA VAL A 319 -2.45 15.28 17.07
C VAL A 319 -3.08 16.67 17.18
N GLU A 320 -3.72 17.10 16.10
CA GLU A 320 -4.44 18.38 16.02
C GLU A 320 -5.91 18.20 16.36
N PHE A 321 -6.38 18.85 17.42
CA PHE A 321 -7.78 18.81 17.84
C PHE A 321 -8.59 20.01 17.33
N ALA A 322 -9.89 19.79 17.08
CA ALA A 322 -10.82 20.86 16.72
C ALA A 322 -11.10 21.83 17.88
N ARG A 323 -11.01 21.35 19.13
CA ARG A 323 -11.00 22.18 20.34
C ARG A 323 -9.64 22.07 21.02
N PRO A 324 -9.09 23.16 21.61
CA PRO A 324 -7.81 23.11 22.31
C PRO A 324 -7.72 21.94 23.28
N ALA A 325 -6.63 21.21 23.20
CA ALA A 325 -6.31 20.07 24.05
C ALA A 325 -4.80 20.10 24.37
N PRO A 326 -4.36 19.42 25.45
CA PRO A 326 -2.94 19.25 25.72
C PRO A 326 -2.20 18.56 24.54
N PRO A 327 -0.88 18.74 24.42
CA PRO A 327 -0.06 17.96 23.50
C PRO A 327 -0.39 16.47 23.61
N THR A 328 -0.64 15.86 22.46
CA THR A 328 -1.10 14.48 22.37
C THR A 328 -0.40 13.81 21.20
N SER A 329 0.13 12.61 21.44
CA SER A 329 0.62 11.70 20.41
C SER A 329 -0.36 10.54 20.21
N LEU A 330 -0.25 9.85 19.07
CA LEU A 330 -1.11 8.72 18.70
C LEU A 330 -0.26 7.49 18.39
N SER A 331 -0.54 6.37 19.04
CA SER A 331 -0.06 5.03 18.65
C SER A 331 -1.23 4.17 18.20
N ILE A 332 -1.06 3.41 17.11
CA ILE A 332 -2.05 2.46 16.62
C ILE A 332 -1.36 1.14 16.31
N LEU A 333 -1.96 0.04 16.76
CA LEU A 333 -1.67 -1.32 16.33
C LEU A 333 -2.92 -1.92 15.68
N ILE A 334 -2.83 -2.25 14.40
CA ILE A 334 -3.91 -2.91 13.64
C ILE A 334 -3.47 -4.34 13.35
N ASP A 335 -4.32 -5.33 13.55
CA ASP A 335 -4.03 -6.68 13.07
C ASP A 335 -4.22 -6.80 11.54
N ARG A 336 -3.40 -7.63 10.90
CA ARG A 336 -3.52 -7.93 9.47
C ARG A 336 -4.14 -9.31 9.29
N LYS A 337 -5.46 -9.32 9.25
CA LYS A 337 -6.24 -10.54 9.07
C LYS A 337 -6.27 -10.99 7.62
N PRO A 338 -6.27 -12.32 7.36
CA PRO A 338 -6.66 -12.88 6.08
C PRO A 338 -8.00 -12.32 5.57
N VAL A 339 -8.17 -12.20 4.26
CA VAL A 339 -9.49 -11.95 3.66
C VAL A 339 -10.40 -13.15 3.93
N GLY A 340 -11.62 -12.90 4.43
CA GLY A 340 -12.57 -13.94 4.84
C GLY A 340 -12.63 -14.17 6.35
N ASP A 341 -11.59 -13.76 7.10
CA ASP A 341 -11.60 -13.77 8.56
C ASP A 341 -12.49 -12.66 9.14
N ALA A 342 -12.65 -12.67 10.47
CA ALA A 342 -13.28 -11.57 11.20
C ALA A 342 -12.65 -10.21 10.83
N PRO A 343 -13.41 -9.10 10.95
CA PRO A 343 -12.90 -7.76 10.65
C PRO A 343 -11.63 -7.45 11.44
N ALA A 344 -10.68 -6.79 10.77
CA ALA A 344 -9.47 -6.31 11.42
C ALA A 344 -9.79 -5.49 12.68
N PHE A 345 -8.95 -5.61 13.70
CA PHE A 345 -9.08 -5.00 15.00
C PHE A 345 -7.92 -4.01 15.22
N ALA A 346 -8.24 -2.82 15.72
CA ALA A 346 -7.25 -1.79 16.03
C ALA A 346 -7.24 -1.51 17.54
N VAL A 347 -6.04 -1.46 18.11
CA VAL A 347 -5.76 -0.85 19.41
C VAL A 347 -5.12 0.50 19.15
N PHE A 348 -5.61 1.56 19.77
CA PHE A 348 -4.95 2.85 19.67
C PHE A 348 -4.95 3.60 21.00
N ASP A 349 -3.88 4.37 21.21
CA ASP A 349 -3.69 5.20 22.39
C ASP A 349 -3.53 6.65 21.97
N LEU A 350 -4.36 7.53 22.53
CA LEU A 350 -4.12 8.97 22.52
C LEU A 350 -3.34 9.32 23.79
N ASN A 351 -2.01 9.39 23.66
CA ASN A 351 -1.10 9.59 24.78
C ASN A 351 -0.90 11.08 25.04
N ARG A 352 -1.12 11.50 26.28
CA ARG A 352 -0.85 12.87 26.76
C ARG A 352 0.33 12.87 27.71
N ASP A 353 0.89 14.06 27.99
CA ASP A 353 2.00 14.23 28.93
C ASP A 353 1.69 13.70 30.35
N ASP A 354 0.41 13.69 30.72
CA ASP A 354 -0.11 13.06 31.93
C ASP A 354 -0.63 11.64 31.62
N PRO A 355 0.01 10.56 32.10
CA PRO A 355 -0.40 9.19 31.84
C PRO A 355 -1.82 8.86 32.32
N SER A 356 -2.33 9.59 33.31
CA SER A 356 -3.71 9.41 33.80
C SER A 356 -4.77 9.89 32.80
N GLN A 357 -4.36 10.59 31.74
CA GLN A 357 -5.23 11.11 30.69
C GLN A 357 -5.06 10.41 29.34
N THR A 358 -4.29 9.31 29.30
CA THR A 358 -4.17 8.48 28.09
C THR A 358 -5.49 7.77 27.85
N LEU A 359 -6.03 7.94 26.64
CA LEU A 359 -7.22 7.21 26.21
C LEU A 359 -6.78 6.00 25.40
N ASN A 360 -6.97 4.80 25.97
CA ASN A 360 -6.79 3.53 25.28
C ASN A 360 -8.13 3.06 24.72
N CYS A 361 -8.16 2.80 23.42
CA CYS A 361 -9.34 2.35 22.70
C CYS A 361 -9.01 1.10 21.90
N HIS A 362 -9.98 0.20 21.78
CA HIS A 362 -9.79 -1.03 21.03
C HIS A 362 -11.09 -1.44 20.32
N GLY A 363 -11.09 -1.49 18.99
CA GLY A 363 -12.33 -1.69 18.25
C GLY A 363 -12.15 -2.37 16.89
N PRO A 364 -13.19 -3.08 16.42
CA PRO A 364 -13.17 -3.69 15.10
C PRO A 364 -13.30 -2.64 14.00
N ARG A 365 -12.84 -3.00 12.80
CA ARG A 365 -13.10 -2.27 11.57
C ARG A 365 -14.58 -2.43 11.23
N ILE A 366 -15.30 -1.32 11.19
CA ILE A 366 -16.73 -1.28 10.89
C ILE A 366 -17.03 -0.92 9.43
N SER A 367 -16.04 -0.39 8.70
CA SER A 367 -16.18 -0.09 7.28
C SER A 367 -14.82 -0.01 6.58
N PRO A 368 -14.68 -0.48 5.33
CA PRO A 368 -13.50 -0.20 4.50
C PRO A 368 -13.42 1.26 4.05
N HIS A 369 -14.51 2.04 4.18
CA HIS A 369 -14.54 3.42 3.75
C HIS A 369 -14.25 4.36 4.93
N CYS A 370 -13.21 5.19 4.77
CA CYS A 370 -12.82 6.18 5.78
C CYS A 370 -13.87 7.30 5.95
N ARG A 371 -14.71 7.52 4.94
CA ARG A 371 -15.76 8.54 4.93
C ARG A 371 -17.11 7.87 4.65
N ALA A 372 -18.06 8.04 5.56
CA ALA A 372 -19.43 7.61 5.38
C ALA A 372 -20.35 8.80 5.65
N ILE A 373 -21.41 8.92 4.84
CA ILE A 373 -22.46 9.91 5.08
C ILE A 373 -23.64 9.14 5.68
N GLY A 374 -23.97 9.45 6.93
CA GLY A 374 -25.24 9.03 7.52
C GLY A 374 -26.34 9.94 6.98
N HIS A 375 -27.37 9.36 6.39
CA HIS A 375 -28.55 10.11 5.95
C HIS A 375 -29.75 9.59 6.73
N GLU A 376 -30.33 10.45 7.55
CA GLU A 376 -31.59 10.18 8.25
C GLU A 376 -32.74 10.71 7.38
N THR A 377 -33.54 9.81 6.83
CA THR A 377 -34.86 10.16 6.29
C THR A 377 -35.88 9.98 7.39
N GLY A 378 -36.57 11.04 7.78
CA GLY A 378 -37.71 10.95 8.67
C GLY A 378 -38.81 10.08 8.05
N PRO A 379 -39.51 9.21 8.83
CA PRO A 379 -40.49 8.28 8.29
C PRO A 379 -41.74 8.94 7.68
N THR A 380 -41.92 10.25 7.86
CA THR A 380 -43.10 11.03 7.39
C THR A 380 -42.82 11.91 6.18
N ALA A 381 -41.57 12.05 5.75
CA ALA A 381 -41.23 12.76 4.53
C ALA A 381 -41.13 11.71 3.41
N GLY A 382 -41.82 11.91 2.29
CA GLY A 382 -41.67 11.06 1.10
C GLY A 382 -40.21 11.01 0.59
N PRO A 383 -39.95 10.45 -0.59
CA PRO A 383 -38.59 10.40 -1.14
C PRO A 383 -38.01 11.83 -1.27
N GLU A 384 -37.16 12.23 -0.33
CA GLU A 384 -36.42 13.49 -0.38
C GLU A 384 -35.10 13.29 -1.13
N PRO A 385 -34.80 14.14 -2.13
CA PRO A 385 -33.47 14.16 -2.73
C PRO A 385 -32.44 14.54 -1.66
N LEU A 386 -31.29 13.85 -1.67
CA LEU A 386 -30.23 14.06 -0.69
C LEU A 386 -29.78 15.53 -0.73
N ALA A 387 -30.24 16.32 0.24
CA ALA A 387 -30.05 17.76 0.24
C ALA A 387 -28.57 18.10 0.38
N ARG A 388 -28.15 19.16 -0.33
CA ARG A 388 -26.84 19.80 -0.19
C ARG A 388 -26.59 20.11 1.29
N SER A 389 -25.70 19.38 1.94
CA SER A 389 -25.39 19.59 3.35
C SER A 389 -24.18 20.51 3.48
N GLY A 390 -24.40 21.68 4.07
CA GLY A 390 -23.34 22.64 4.40
C GLY A 390 -22.70 22.25 5.73
N THR A 391 -21.38 22.04 5.74
CA THR A 391 -20.63 21.80 7.00
C THR A 391 -20.34 23.09 7.78
N THR A 392 -21.01 24.20 7.44
CA THR A 392 -20.73 25.56 7.95
C THR A 392 -20.99 25.73 9.44
N ALA A 393 -21.86 24.90 10.03
CA ALA A 393 -22.19 24.96 11.46
C ALA A 393 -21.25 24.12 12.36
N ALA A 394 -20.43 23.24 11.78
CA ALA A 394 -19.55 22.36 12.54
C ALA A 394 -18.20 23.05 12.84
N ARG A 395 -17.70 22.93 14.08
CA ARG A 395 -16.31 23.36 14.39
C ARG A 395 -15.33 22.45 13.66
N ILE A 396 -14.38 23.06 12.95
CA ILE A 396 -13.34 22.36 12.18
C ILE A 396 -11.96 22.64 12.80
N PRO A 397 -10.99 21.72 12.63
CA PRO A 397 -9.60 21.97 13.02
C PRO A 397 -9.03 23.24 12.34
N PRO A 398 -8.09 23.95 13.00
CA PRO A 398 -7.40 25.10 12.41
C PRO A 398 -6.80 24.79 11.02
N GLY A 399 -6.84 25.75 10.09
CA GLY A 399 -6.28 25.59 8.74
C GLY A 399 -7.18 24.86 7.74
N HIS A 400 -8.43 24.58 8.07
CA HIS A 400 -9.40 23.98 7.16
C HIS A 400 -10.54 24.92 6.80
N ARG A 401 -11.16 24.67 5.64
CA ARG A 401 -12.32 25.39 5.15
C ARG A 401 -13.56 24.51 5.24
N HIS A 402 -14.70 25.12 5.54
CA HIS A 402 -15.99 24.45 5.37
C HIS A 402 -16.14 23.97 3.93
N ARG A 403 -16.71 22.78 3.78
CA ARG A 403 -17.02 22.20 2.48
C ARG A 403 -18.52 22.08 2.34
N VAL A 404 -19.00 22.38 1.14
CA VAL A 404 -20.34 22.02 0.72
C VAL A 404 -20.26 20.59 0.21
N LEU A 405 -21.04 19.69 0.81
CA LEU A 405 -21.24 18.36 0.28
C LEU A 405 -22.47 18.42 -0.64
N SER A 406 -22.25 18.26 -1.93
CA SER A 406 -23.31 18.06 -2.93
C SER A 406 -23.10 16.69 -3.58
N VAL A 407 -24.09 15.80 -3.47
CA VAL A 407 -24.11 14.56 -4.27
C VAL A 407 -24.64 14.94 -5.65
N ALA A 408 -23.74 15.42 -6.53
CA ALA A 408 -24.10 15.87 -7.87
C ALA A 408 -24.41 14.71 -8.83
N SER A 409 -23.86 13.53 -8.55
CA SER A 409 -24.19 12.24 -9.14
C SER A 409 -23.36 11.19 -8.37
N ALA A 410 -23.95 10.05 -8.03
CA ALA A 410 -23.20 8.96 -7.41
C ALA A 410 -22.41 8.21 -8.49
N TRP A 411 -21.35 8.82 -9.02
CA TRP A 411 -20.23 8.06 -9.55
C TRP A 411 -19.40 7.66 -8.33
N ALA A 412 -19.73 6.49 -7.77
CA ALA A 412 -19.03 5.91 -6.64
C ALA A 412 -17.61 5.50 -7.08
N GLY A 413 -16.67 6.43 -7.03
CA GLY A 413 -15.27 6.08 -6.78
C GLY A 413 -15.17 5.41 -5.40
N PRO A 414 -14.21 4.49 -5.19
CA PRO A 414 -14.13 3.72 -3.94
C PRO A 414 -13.98 4.68 -2.74
N GLY A 415 -14.98 4.77 -1.87
CA GLY A 415 -14.87 5.61 -0.67
C GLY A 415 -16.13 6.27 -0.12
N LEU A 416 -17.30 6.15 -0.76
CA LEU A 416 -18.55 6.73 -0.25
C LEU A 416 -19.61 5.64 -0.02
N TRP A 417 -20.05 5.49 1.22
CA TRP A 417 -21.18 4.64 1.60
C TRP A 417 -22.24 5.46 2.35
N THR A 418 -23.51 5.26 1.99
CA THR A 418 -24.68 5.88 2.62
C THR A 418 -25.38 4.86 3.51
N ARG A 419 -25.60 5.20 4.79
CA ARG A 419 -26.38 4.37 5.72
C ARG A 419 -27.74 5.02 5.98
N PRO A 420 -28.85 4.26 6.00
CA PRO A 420 -30.10 4.73 6.60
C PRO A 420 -29.88 4.91 8.10
N GLY A 421 -30.10 6.11 8.63
CA GLY A 421 -30.08 6.32 10.08
C GLY A 421 -31.25 5.59 10.74
N SER A 422 -30.98 4.94 11.88
CA SER A 422 -32.02 4.29 12.67
C SER A 422 -32.80 5.36 13.44
N ALA A 423 -34.05 5.62 13.04
CA ALA A 423 -34.96 6.46 13.82
C ALA A 423 -35.06 5.91 15.24
N GLY A 424 -34.74 6.73 16.24
CA GLY A 424 -34.95 6.37 17.64
C GLY A 424 -36.42 6.04 17.85
N ALA A 425 -36.71 4.82 18.32
CA ALA A 425 -38.06 4.42 18.69
C ALA A 425 -38.57 5.39 19.77
N ALA A 426 -39.51 6.25 19.40
CA ALA A 426 -40.27 7.06 20.35
C ALA A 426 -41.07 6.08 21.22
N ALA A 427 -40.84 6.14 22.54
CA ALA A 427 -41.64 5.40 23.51
C ALA A 427 -43.07 5.95 23.47
N THR A 428 -44.00 5.17 22.93
CA THR A 428 -45.43 5.35 23.17
C THR A 428 -45.71 4.91 24.60
N GLY A 429 -45.81 5.89 25.51
CA GLY A 429 -46.48 5.69 26.78
C GLY A 429 -47.98 5.82 26.55
N GLU A 430 -48.73 4.74 26.80
CA GLU A 430 -50.17 4.80 27.07
C GLU A 430 -50.38 4.24 28.48
N GLY A 431 -51.20 4.95 29.25
CA GLY A 431 -51.58 4.61 30.62
C GLY A 431 -52.82 3.75 30.71
#